data_AF-A0A7X0M3V5-F1
#
_entry.id   AF-A0A7X0M3V5-F1
#
_cell.length_a   1.000
_cell.length_b   1.000
_cell.length_c   1.000
_cell.angle_alpha   90.00
_cell.angle_beta   90.00
_cell.angle_gamma   90.00
#
_symmetry.space_group_name_H-M   'P 1'
#
loop_
_entity.id
_entity.type
_entity.pdbx_description
1 polymer ?
#
loop_
_entity_poly.entity_id
_entity_poly.type
_entity_poly.pdbx_seq_one_letter_code
_entity_poly.pdbx_strand_id
1 'polypeptide(L)' 'MTHVTYVYGDQLGRVAGHVKATSDLVQMAREYQEFRVYVVEVCQGCAWNHLTVSFVLGTDGPPGDSDLGRQIAET' A
#
# COMPACT_ATOMS: atom_id res chain seq x y z
N MET A 1 3.51 -6.87 -18.55
CA MET A 1 3.06 -6.77 -17.14
C MET A 1 3.20 -5.33 -16.71
N THR A 2 2.31 -4.85 -15.85
CA THR A 2 2.37 -3.51 -15.25
C THR A 2 2.00 -3.63 -13.78
N HIS A 3 2.66 -2.86 -12.91
CA HIS A 3 2.27 -2.75 -11.50
C HIS A 3 1.30 -1.61 -11.29
N VAL A 4 0.24 -1.88 -10.52
CA VAL A 4 -0.73 -0.90 -10.06
C VAL A 4 -0.72 -0.91 -8.53
N THR A 5 -0.58 0.27 -7.94
CA THR A 5 -0.48 0.40 -6.48
C THR A 5 -1.73 1.03 -5.90
N TYR A 6 -2.38 0.34 -4.97
CA TYR A 6 -3.58 0.80 -4.26
C TYR A 6 -3.28 1.08 -2.79
N VAL A 7 -4.02 2.03 -2.21
CA VAL A 7 -3.87 2.44 -0.80
C VAL A 7 -5.19 2.32 -0.05
N TYR A 8 -5.15 1.80 1.18
CA TYR A 8 -6.33 1.64 2.04
C TYR A 8 -5.99 1.97 3.49
N GLY A 9 -6.87 2.67 4.18
CA GLY A 9 -6.72 3.02 5.59
C GLY A 9 -7.84 3.96 6.03
N ASP A 10 -8.20 3.91 7.31
CA ASP A 10 -9.39 4.59 7.82
C ASP A 10 -9.31 6.12 7.70
N GLN A 11 -8.09 6.68 7.80
CA GLN A 11 -7.85 8.12 7.70
C GLN A 11 -7.76 8.65 6.26
N LEU A 12 -7.72 7.78 5.25
CA LEU A 12 -7.62 8.18 3.85
C LEU A 12 -8.94 8.76 3.31
N GLY A 13 -10.08 8.44 3.94
CA GLY A 13 -11.39 8.90 3.51
C GLY A 13 -11.64 8.63 2.02
N ARG A 14 -11.84 9.70 1.24
CA ARG A 14 -12.16 9.57 -0.20
C ARG A 14 -11.02 9.01 -1.04
N VAL A 15 -9.76 9.09 -0.58
CA VAL A 15 -8.63 8.60 -1.37
C VAL A 15 -8.31 7.13 -1.15
N ALA A 16 -9.03 6.46 -0.24
CA ALA A 16 -8.95 5.01 -0.08
C ALA A 16 -9.39 4.29 -1.37
N GLY A 17 -8.64 3.27 -1.76
CA GLY A 17 -8.86 2.50 -2.99
C GLY A 17 -8.40 3.18 -4.27
N HIS A 18 -7.82 4.38 -4.22
CA HIS A 18 -7.23 5.00 -5.40
C HIS A 18 -5.87 4.42 -5.75
N VAL A 19 -5.54 4.50 -7.04
CA VAL A 19 -4.21 4.21 -7.55
C VAL A 19 -3.26 5.34 -7.16
N LYS A 20 -2.05 5.00 -6.70
CA LYS A 20 -1.02 5.96 -6.30
C LYS A 20 0.31 5.65 -6.97
N ALA A 21 1.05 6.69 -7.31
CA ALA A 21 2.44 6.54 -7.69
C ALA A 21 3.30 6.31 -6.45
N THR A 22 4.46 5.67 -6.61
CA THR A 22 5.41 5.45 -5.51
C THR A 22 5.83 6.77 -4.83
N SER A 23 5.92 7.86 -5.59
CA SER A 23 6.22 9.20 -5.05
C SER A 23 5.13 9.73 -4.11
N ASP A 24 3.86 9.44 -4.41
CA ASP A 24 2.73 9.87 -3.57
C ASP A 24 2.79 9.19 -2.21
N LEU A 25 3.21 7.92 -2.17
CA LEU A 25 3.32 7.14 -0.93
C LEU A 25 4.27 7.78 0.09
N VAL A 26 5.36 8.41 -0.38
CA VAL A 26 6.32 9.10 0.50
C VAL A 26 5.67 10.30 1.18
N GLN A 27 4.86 11.05 0.45
CA GLN A 27 4.11 12.18 1.01
C GLN A 27 3.01 11.67 1.95
N MET A 28 2.26 10.66 1.53
CA MET A 28 1.19 10.06 2.32
C MET A 28 1.70 9.49 3.64
N ALA A 29 2.88 8.85 3.67
CA ALA A 29 3.49 8.32 4.88
C ALA A 29 3.77 9.38 5.95
N ARG A 30 3.90 10.66 5.56
CA ARG A 30 4.09 11.80 6.47
C ARG A 30 2.77 12.44 6.91
N GLU A 31 1.70 12.25 6.14
CA GLU A 31 0.41 12.89 6.35
C GLU A 31 -0.57 12.01 7.13
N TYR A 32 -0.52 10.69 6.91
CA TYR A 32 -1.43 9.73 7.50
C TYR A 32 -0.73 8.82 8.51
N GLN A 33 -1.47 8.42 9.55
CA GLN A 33 -0.94 7.58 10.63
C GLN A 33 -0.61 6.16 10.18
N GLU A 34 -1.61 5.40 9.74
CA GLU A 34 -1.40 4.05 9.22
C GLU A 34 -2.28 3.85 7.98
N PHE A 35 -1.68 3.31 6.93
CA PHE A 35 -2.40 2.80 5.77
C PHE A 35 -1.64 1.64 5.13
N ARG A 36 -2.40 0.74 4.51
CA ARG A 36 -1.88 -0.41 3.79
C ARG A 36 -1.75 -0.09 2.30
N VAL A 37 -0.65 -0.55 1.73
CA VAL A 37 -0.34 -0.47 0.29
C VAL A 37 -0.41 -1.87 -0.30
N TYR A 38 -1.04 -1.99 -1.46
CA TYR A 38 -1.10 -3.22 -2.25
C TYR A 38 -0.52 -2.96 -3.63
N VAL A 39 0.48 -3.72 -4.02
CA VAL A 39 1.06 -3.67 -5.37
C VAL A 39 0.56 -4.90 -6.14
N VAL A 40 -0.21 -4.64 -7.18
CA VAL A 40 -0.84 -5.67 -8.02
C VAL A 40 -0.17 -5.67 -9.37
N GLU A 41 0.35 -6.82 -9.79
CA GLU A 41 0.76 -7.05 -11.16
C GLU A 41 -0.48 -7.33 -12.03
N VAL A 42 -0.58 -6.63 -13.15
CA VAL A 42 -1.69 -6.73 -14.10
C VAL A 42 -1.17 -7.15 -15.48
N CYS A 43 -1.74 -8.23 -16.02
CA CYS A 43 -1.54 -8.64 -17.39
C CYS A 43 -2.62 -8.04 -18.30
N GLN A 44 -2.26 -7.02 -19.09
CA GLN A 44 -3.15 -6.38 -20.04
C GLN A 44 -3.59 -7.29 -21.21
N GLY A 45 -2.92 -8.43 -21.41
CA GLY A 45 -3.23 -9.38 -22.49
C GLY A 45 -4.25 -10.46 -22.12
N CYS A 46 -4.36 -10.83 -20.84
CA CYS A 46 -5.27 -11.88 -20.38
C CYS A 46 -6.16 -11.47 -19.19
N ALA A 47 -6.11 -10.20 -18.77
CA ALA A 47 -6.85 -9.64 -17.65
C ALA A 47 -6.59 -10.29 -16.27
N TRP A 48 -5.48 -11.03 -16.14
CA TRP A 48 -5.05 -11.58 -14.86
C TRP A 48 -4.46 -10.48 -13.96
N ASN A 49 -4.82 -10.53 -12.68
CA ASN A 49 -4.32 -9.66 -11.63
C ASN A 49 -3.73 -10.51 -10.51
N HIS A 50 -2.54 -10.16 -10.02
CA HIS A 50 -1.86 -10.88 -8.96
C HIS A 50 -1.30 -9.91 -7.93
N LEU A 51 -1.61 -10.15 -6.66
CA LEU A 51 -1.09 -9.36 -5.57
C LEU A 51 0.38 -9.75 -5.33
N THR A 52 1.30 -8.90 -5.75
CA THR A 52 2.74 -9.17 -5.65
C THR A 52 3.27 -8.89 -4.26
N VAL A 53 2.86 -7.77 -3.66
CA VAL A 53 3.28 -7.40 -2.31
C VAL A 53 2.24 -6.52 -1.62
N SER A 54 2.15 -6.66 -0.31
CA SER A 54 1.43 -5.72 0.56
C SER A 54 2.29 -5.31 1.74
N PHE A 55 2.26 -4.04 2.11
CA PHE A 55 2.99 -3.49 3.24
C PHE A 55 2.23 -2.32 3.87
N VAL A 56 2.63 -1.91 5.06
CA VAL A 56 2.03 -0.79 5.80
C VAL A 56 2.98 0.40 5.75
N LEU A 57 2.42 1.61 5.60
CA LEU A 57 3.11 2.88 5.68
C LEU A 57 2.34 3.84 6.58
N GLY A 58 3.02 4.91 6.99
CA GLY A 58 2.48 5.96 7.85
C GLY A 58 3.35 6.14 9.09
N THR A 59 3.01 7.13 9.92
CA THR A 59 3.67 7.35 11.21
C THR A 59 2.67 7.18 12.35
N ASP A 60 2.74 6.04 13.00
CA ASP A 60 2.40 5.83 14.39
C ASP A 60 3.54 6.43 15.22
N GLY A 61 3.31 7.55 15.93
CA GLY A 61 4.37 8.12 16.80
C GLY A 61 4.63 7.22 18.02
N PRO A 62 5.61 7.53 18.90
CA PRO A 62 7.06 7.80 18.71
C PRO A 62 7.88 6.52 18.38
N PRO A 63 9.20 6.60 18.08
CA PRO A 63 10.01 5.43 17.68
C PRO A 63 10.22 4.48 18.85
N GLY A 64 9.36 3.48 18.92
CA GLY A 64 9.45 2.37 19.84
C GLY A 64 8.18 1.56 19.71
N ASP A 65 8.31 0.40 19.08
CA ASP A 65 7.38 -0.73 19.20
C ASP A 65 6.31 -0.95 18.11
N SER A 66 6.61 -0.67 16.83
CA SER A 66 5.80 -1.19 15.73
C SER A 66 6.58 -2.09 14.76
N ASP A 67 6.49 -3.38 15.09
CA ASP A 67 6.22 -4.46 14.15
C ASP A 67 7.02 -4.47 12.84
N LEU A 68 8.23 -5.01 12.96
CA LEU A 68 8.87 -5.88 11.97
C LEU A 68 8.01 -7.17 11.73
N GLY A 69 6.71 -7.02 11.42
CA GLY A 69 5.71 -7.97 11.90
C GLY A 69 4.48 -8.22 11.04
N ARG A 70 4.55 -8.13 9.70
CA ARG A 70 3.68 -8.97 8.84
C ARG A 70 4.20 -9.08 7.41
N GLN A 71 5.27 -9.85 7.28
CA GLN A 71 5.83 -10.27 6.01
C GLN A 71 4.86 -11.25 5.32
N ILE A 72 4.68 -11.04 4.01
CA ILE A 72 4.13 -11.94 2.99
C ILE A 72 2.74 -12.57 3.24
N ALA A 73 1.73 -12.08 2.52
CA ALA A 73 0.61 -12.92 2.10
C ALA A 73 0.92 -13.41 0.68
N GLU A 74 1.48 -14.61 0.61
CA GLU A 74 1.71 -15.37 -0.63
C GLU A 74 0.35 -15.80 -1.23
N THR A 75 0.26 -15.80 -2.56
CA THR A 75 -0.75 -16.56 -3.32
C THR A 75 -0.15 -17.89 -3.73
#